data_AF-A0A7D9IVD5-F1
#
_entry.id   AF-A0A7D9IVD5-F1
#
_cell.length_a   1.000
_cell.length_b   1.000
_cell.length_c   1.000
_cell.angle_alpha   90.00
_cell.angle_beta   90.00
_cell.angle_gamma   90.00
#
_symmetry.space_group_name_H-M   'P 1'
#
loop_
_entity.id
_entity.type
_entity.pdbx_description
1 polymer ?
#
loop_
_entity_poly.entity_id
_entity_poly.type
_entity_poly.pdbx_seq_one_letter_code
_entity_poly.pdbx_strand_id
1 'polypeptide(L)'
;MPAPFTRVLYISTPLLSGKDVVILQNLLIRSYNVTTAVAATGLYDKQTAQAVGEYKKANLIISDPLVFDNVTAALVLKQLSYDGYKDDGGIPYGYKFKIFIPVHKNRTIETEGTLMDANGEVLYRFTIRAHGALDSSGKPINQFTHNGNTPTGLVECDLNTKEPNPVDFGPYSVVRAVRGLKGNVAIGKNANDTFLSNYRSGILIHTGEWKNWNPSMNMPNSNGCLHVHPDSMKKIDDILQNKLNVKANENPFGKQPYPYRCQGIMSIQQIDGYLQF
;
A
#
# COMPACT_ATOMS: atom_id res chain seq x y z
N MET A 1 -12.92 -15.03 8.58
CA MET A 1 -12.48 -14.37 7.34
C MET A 1 -11.10 -13.78 7.60
N PRO A 2 -10.10 -14.00 6.72
CA PRO A 2 -8.82 -13.31 6.82
C PRO A 2 -9.02 -11.82 6.50
N ALA A 3 -8.36 -10.95 7.26
CA ALA A 3 -8.33 -9.51 6.95
C ALA A 3 -7.88 -9.28 5.49
N PRO A 4 -8.36 -8.25 4.78
CA PRO A 4 -9.28 -7.22 5.24
C PRO A 4 -10.76 -7.66 5.22
N PHE A 5 -11.05 -8.90 4.80
CA PHE A 5 -12.42 -9.40 4.75
C PHE A 5 -12.91 -9.72 6.17
N THR A 6 -14.08 -9.18 6.54
CA THR A 6 -14.66 -9.37 7.87
C THR A 6 -15.94 -10.20 7.86
N ARG A 7 -16.48 -10.50 6.67
CA ARG A 7 -17.74 -11.23 6.48
C ARG A 7 -17.70 -12.08 5.21
N VAL A 8 -18.55 -13.10 5.17
CA VAL A 8 -18.84 -13.88 3.96
C VAL A 8 -19.65 -13.01 3.00
N LEU A 9 -19.35 -13.06 1.70
CA LEU A 9 -20.08 -12.29 0.69
C LEU A 9 -20.90 -13.23 -0.20
N TYR A 10 -22.14 -12.85 -0.49
CA TYR A 10 -23.11 -13.60 -1.27
C TYR A 10 -24.14 -12.64 -1.86
N ILE A 11 -24.92 -13.10 -2.85
CA ILE A 11 -26.01 -12.31 -3.42
C ILE A 11 -27.12 -12.16 -2.38
N SER A 12 -27.47 -10.93 -2.05
CA SER A 12 -28.54 -10.58 -1.10
C SER A 12 -29.41 -9.44 -1.62
N THR A 13 -30.55 -9.20 -0.96
CA THR A 13 -31.41 -8.03 -1.21
C THR A 13 -31.58 -7.26 0.10
N PRO A 14 -31.04 -6.03 0.24
CA PRO A 14 -30.18 -5.32 -0.73
C PRO A 14 -28.83 -6.01 -0.94
N LEU A 15 -28.16 -5.72 -2.06
CA LEU A 15 -26.83 -6.27 -2.36
C LEU A 15 -25.82 -5.87 -1.27
N LEU A 16 -24.94 -6.80 -0.89
CA LEU A 16 -23.82 -6.49 -0.03
C LEU A 16 -22.91 -5.47 -0.72
N SER A 17 -22.49 -4.45 0.02
CA SER A 17 -21.61 -3.41 -0.47
C SER A 17 -20.55 -3.05 0.55
N GLY A 18 -19.37 -2.63 0.08
CA GLY A 18 -18.31 -2.21 0.98
C GLY A 18 -16.91 -2.24 0.38
N LYS A 19 -15.94 -1.83 1.20
CA LYS A 19 -14.51 -1.80 0.85
C LYS A 19 -13.95 -3.20 0.58
N ASP A 20 -14.42 -4.17 1.34
CA ASP A 20 -14.14 -5.60 1.17
C ASP A 20 -14.53 -6.09 -0.23
N VAL A 21 -15.70 -5.68 -0.73
CA VAL A 21 -16.16 -6.03 -2.08
C VAL A 21 -15.27 -5.41 -3.17
N VAL A 22 -14.90 -4.13 -3.04
CA VAL A 22 -14.03 -3.47 -4.03
C VAL A 22 -12.64 -4.13 -4.09
N ILE A 23 -12.08 -4.48 -2.94
CA ILE A 23 -10.80 -5.20 -2.86
C ILE A 23 -10.93 -6.57 -3.53
N LEU A 24 -11.99 -7.32 -3.24
CA LEU A 24 -12.24 -8.61 -3.89
C LEU A 24 -12.32 -8.46 -5.41
N GLN A 25 -13.14 -7.53 -5.91
CA GLN A 25 -13.32 -7.31 -7.34
C GLN A 25 -11.99 -6.98 -8.03
N ASN A 26 -11.20 -6.07 -7.46
CA ASN A 26 -9.88 -5.70 -8.00
C ASN A 26 -8.90 -6.88 -8.00
N LEU A 27 -8.98 -7.79 -7.03
CA LEU A 27 -8.15 -8.99 -6.99
C LEU A 27 -8.61 -10.02 -8.03
N LEU A 28 -9.92 -10.28 -8.14
CA LEU A 28 -10.48 -11.23 -9.11
C LEU A 28 -10.19 -10.84 -10.56
N ILE A 29 -10.21 -9.55 -10.89
CA ILE A 29 -9.86 -9.03 -12.23
C ILE A 29 -8.44 -9.46 -12.66
N ARG A 30 -7.54 -9.75 -11.71
CA ARG A 30 -6.16 -10.17 -12.00
C ARG A 30 -6.05 -11.67 -12.25
N SER A 31 -7.06 -12.45 -11.89
CA SER A 31 -7.03 -13.89 -12.05
C SER A 31 -7.26 -14.26 -13.51
N TYR A 32 -6.29 -14.94 -14.13
CA TYR A 32 -6.46 -15.48 -15.49
C TYR A 32 -7.62 -16.47 -15.62
N ASN A 33 -8.03 -17.10 -14.51
CA ASN A 33 -9.17 -18.02 -14.44
C ASN A 33 -10.53 -17.32 -14.41
N VAL A 34 -10.56 -16.00 -14.21
CA VAL A 34 -11.80 -15.22 -14.18
C VAL A 34 -11.96 -14.59 -15.56
N THR A 35 -12.91 -15.12 -16.32
CA THR A 35 -13.27 -14.62 -17.65
C THR A 35 -14.47 -13.68 -17.60
N THR A 36 -15.27 -13.74 -16.52
CA THR A 36 -16.35 -12.80 -16.29
C THR A 36 -15.80 -11.39 -16.13
N ALA A 37 -16.30 -10.44 -16.93
CA ALA A 37 -15.95 -9.04 -16.81
C ALA A 37 -16.52 -8.47 -15.50
N VAL A 38 -15.66 -8.28 -14.51
CA VAL A 38 -16.01 -7.68 -13.21
C VAL A 38 -15.66 -6.20 -13.23
N ALA A 39 -16.62 -5.34 -12.88
CA ALA A 39 -16.35 -3.95 -12.56
C ALA A 39 -16.14 -3.78 -11.06
N ALA A 40 -15.22 -2.90 -10.66
CA ALA A 40 -14.96 -2.57 -9.26
C ALA A 40 -16.04 -1.61 -8.69
N THR A 41 -17.30 -2.02 -8.69
CA THR A 41 -18.44 -1.20 -8.23
C THR A 41 -18.52 -1.09 -6.71
N GLY A 42 -17.97 -2.08 -6.00
CA GLY A 42 -18.14 -2.29 -4.57
C GLY A 42 -19.49 -2.90 -4.19
N LEU A 43 -20.22 -3.48 -5.15
CA LEU A 43 -21.46 -4.23 -4.94
C LEU A 43 -21.21 -5.71 -5.27
N TYR A 44 -21.58 -6.62 -4.36
CA TYR A 44 -21.48 -8.05 -4.61
C TYR A 44 -22.69 -8.49 -5.46
N ASP A 45 -22.61 -8.18 -6.75
CA ASP A 45 -23.64 -8.46 -7.75
C ASP A 45 -23.47 -9.84 -8.41
N LYS A 46 -24.32 -10.13 -9.40
CA LYS A 46 -24.30 -11.40 -10.14
C LYS A 46 -22.96 -11.62 -10.85
N GLN A 47 -22.39 -10.59 -11.46
CA GLN A 47 -21.09 -10.66 -12.13
C GLN A 47 -19.97 -10.97 -11.14
N THR A 48 -19.97 -10.33 -9.96
CA THR A 48 -19.00 -10.61 -8.90
C THR A 48 -19.13 -12.05 -8.39
N ALA A 49 -20.35 -12.53 -8.16
CA ALA A 49 -20.60 -13.91 -7.73
C ALA A 49 -20.18 -14.94 -8.80
N GLN A 50 -20.41 -14.66 -10.09
CA GLN A 50 -19.95 -15.49 -11.19
C GLN A 50 -18.43 -15.58 -11.25
N ALA A 51 -17.73 -14.46 -11.10
CA ALA A 51 -16.27 -14.43 -11.04
C ALA A 51 -15.71 -15.20 -9.83
N VAL A 52 -16.36 -15.12 -8.67
CA VAL A 52 -16.03 -15.98 -7.52
C VAL A 52 -16.19 -17.46 -7.88
N GLY A 53 -17.27 -17.82 -8.57
CA GLY A 53 -17.51 -19.19 -9.02
C GLY A 53 -16.46 -19.71 -10.01
N GLU A 54 -16.07 -18.90 -10.99
CA GLU A 54 -14.99 -19.21 -11.93
C GLU A 54 -13.66 -19.43 -11.18
N TYR A 55 -13.30 -18.50 -10.29
CA TYR A 55 -12.10 -18.61 -9.47
C TYR A 55 -12.10 -19.86 -8.60
N LYS A 56 -13.21 -20.16 -7.92
CA LYS A 56 -13.38 -21.36 -7.10
C LYS A 56 -13.24 -22.64 -7.92
N LYS A 57 -13.92 -22.70 -9.07
CA LYS A 57 -13.87 -23.84 -9.98
C LYS A 57 -12.45 -24.14 -10.43
N ALA A 58 -11.72 -23.11 -10.87
CA ALA A 58 -10.33 -23.29 -11.31
C ALA A 58 -9.39 -23.72 -10.19
N ASN A 59 -9.68 -23.35 -8.95
CA ASN A 59 -8.91 -23.74 -7.77
C ASN A 59 -9.48 -24.96 -7.02
N LEU A 60 -10.43 -25.70 -7.63
CA LEU A 60 -11.04 -26.91 -7.07
C LEU A 60 -11.67 -26.70 -5.68
N ILE A 61 -12.22 -25.51 -5.42
CA ILE A 61 -12.95 -25.21 -4.18
C ILE A 61 -14.41 -25.68 -4.35
N ILE A 62 -14.83 -26.64 -3.50
CA ILE A 62 -16.10 -27.37 -3.63
C ILE A 62 -17.29 -26.68 -2.91
N SER A 63 -17.04 -25.65 -2.11
CA SER A 63 -18.11 -24.88 -1.45
C SER A 63 -18.94 -24.06 -2.46
N ASP A 64 -20.10 -23.55 -2.03
CA ASP A 64 -21.05 -22.81 -2.88
C ASP A 64 -20.33 -21.83 -3.83
N PRO A 65 -20.46 -22.02 -5.16
CA PRO A 65 -19.69 -21.26 -6.14
C PRO A 65 -20.00 -19.76 -6.14
N LEU A 66 -21.18 -19.34 -5.65
CA LEU A 66 -21.59 -17.95 -5.65
C LEU A 66 -21.24 -17.21 -4.35
N VAL A 67 -20.68 -17.92 -3.37
CA VAL A 67 -20.37 -17.40 -2.05
C VAL A 67 -18.85 -17.22 -1.89
N PHE A 68 -18.43 -16.01 -1.53
CA PHE A 68 -17.05 -15.74 -1.14
C PHE A 68 -16.85 -15.98 0.36
N ASP A 69 -16.30 -17.15 0.67
CA ASP A 69 -16.11 -17.67 2.02
C ASP A 69 -14.65 -17.53 2.51
N ASN A 70 -14.38 -18.04 3.71
CA ASN A 70 -13.07 -17.95 4.37
C ASN A 70 -11.95 -18.66 3.59
N VAL A 71 -12.25 -19.82 2.99
CA VAL A 71 -11.27 -20.61 2.22
C VAL A 71 -10.90 -19.85 0.95
N THR A 72 -11.91 -19.34 0.26
CA THR A 72 -11.74 -18.55 -0.96
C THR A 72 -10.98 -17.26 -0.69
N ALA A 73 -11.32 -16.57 0.40
CA ALA A 73 -10.64 -15.33 0.79
C ALA A 73 -9.16 -15.54 1.09
N ALA A 74 -8.81 -16.62 1.79
CA ALA A 74 -7.42 -16.95 2.08
C ALA A 74 -6.64 -17.23 0.79
N LEU A 75 -7.25 -17.95 -0.17
CA LEU A 75 -6.59 -18.27 -1.44
C LEU A 75 -6.44 -17.05 -2.35
N VAL A 76 -7.48 -16.20 -2.45
CA VAL A 76 -7.43 -14.93 -3.18
C VAL A 76 -6.28 -14.06 -2.67
N LEU A 77 -6.16 -13.90 -1.34
CA LEU A 77 -5.04 -13.15 -0.77
C LEU A 77 -3.69 -13.82 -1.05
N LYS A 78 -3.62 -15.15 -1.00
CA LYS A 78 -2.36 -15.88 -1.24
C LYS A 78 -1.88 -15.74 -2.69
N GLN A 79 -2.77 -15.89 -3.66
CA GLN A 79 -2.42 -15.93 -5.09
C GLN A 79 -2.42 -14.54 -5.75
N LEU A 80 -3.37 -13.67 -5.39
CA LEU A 80 -3.67 -12.45 -6.16
C LEU A 80 -3.15 -11.15 -5.51
N SER A 81 -2.52 -11.24 -4.33
CA SER A 81 -1.91 -10.08 -3.66
C SER A 81 -0.72 -9.50 -4.43
N TYR A 82 0.05 -10.34 -5.11
CA TYR A 82 1.15 -9.87 -5.95
C TYR A 82 0.57 -9.25 -7.22
N ASP A 83 0.82 -7.95 -7.42
CA ASP A 83 0.27 -7.16 -8.52
C ASP A 83 1.17 -7.08 -9.75
N GLY A 84 2.37 -7.67 -9.69
CA GLY A 84 3.35 -7.61 -10.78
C GLY A 84 3.88 -6.22 -11.07
N TYR A 85 3.61 -5.21 -10.22
CA TYR A 85 4.04 -3.84 -10.47
C TYR A 85 5.57 -3.75 -10.59
N LYS A 86 6.03 -3.05 -11.63
CA LYS A 86 7.43 -2.74 -11.89
C LYS A 86 7.59 -1.24 -12.05
N ASP A 87 8.59 -0.69 -11.37
CA ASP A 87 9.05 0.66 -11.60
C ASP A 87 9.72 0.73 -12.98
N ASP A 88 9.38 1.76 -13.75
CA ASP A 88 9.96 2.01 -15.08
C ASP A 88 11.15 2.98 -15.04
N GLY A 89 11.59 3.38 -13.84
CA GLY A 89 12.60 4.42 -13.64
C GLY A 89 12.09 5.84 -13.87
N GLY A 90 10.94 6.03 -14.54
CA GLY A 90 10.44 7.32 -14.96
C GLY A 90 10.01 8.22 -13.81
N ILE A 91 10.22 9.53 -14.03
CA ILE A 91 9.73 10.61 -13.18
C ILE A 91 8.86 11.52 -14.05
N PRO A 92 7.53 11.52 -13.88
CA PRO A 92 6.67 12.36 -14.70
C PRO A 92 6.97 13.84 -14.52
N TYR A 93 6.78 14.61 -15.60
CA TYR A 93 6.99 16.06 -15.57
C TYR A 93 6.15 16.73 -14.48
N GLY A 94 6.77 17.64 -13.72
CA GLY A 94 6.13 18.42 -12.68
C GLY A 94 6.32 17.88 -11.26
N TYR A 95 6.90 16.70 -11.07
CA TYR A 95 7.39 16.24 -9.77
C TYR A 95 8.85 16.63 -9.57
N LYS A 96 9.21 17.01 -8.34
CA LYS A 96 10.54 17.47 -7.95
C LYS A 96 11.46 16.32 -7.53
N PHE A 97 10.89 15.19 -7.13
CA PHE A 97 11.64 14.06 -6.62
C PHE A 97 10.91 12.73 -6.83
N LYS A 98 11.68 11.64 -6.79
CA LYS A 98 11.18 10.27 -6.73
C LYS A 98 11.83 9.50 -5.59
N ILE A 99 11.03 8.70 -4.89
CA ILE A 99 11.53 7.71 -3.93
C ILE A 99 11.25 6.31 -4.48
N PHE A 100 12.28 5.50 -4.66
CA PHE A 100 12.14 4.09 -5.04
C PHE A 100 12.42 3.19 -3.82
N ILE A 101 11.52 2.24 -3.57
CA ILE A 101 11.57 1.33 -2.43
C ILE A 101 11.33 -0.09 -2.94
N PRO A 102 12.39 -0.90 -3.10
CA PRO A 102 12.22 -2.34 -3.30
C PRO A 102 11.71 -2.95 -2.00
N VAL A 103 10.76 -3.88 -2.07
CA VAL A 103 10.25 -4.61 -0.90
C VAL A 103 10.21 -6.11 -1.14
N HIS A 104 10.45 -6.88 -0.09
CA HIS A 104 10.26 -8.33 -0.09
C HIS A 104 8.85 -8.69 0.34
N LYS A 105 8.26 -9.77 -0.20
CA LYS A 105 6.99 -10.36 0.25
C LYS A 105 6.99 -10.50 1.77
N ASN A 106 8.11 -10.97 2.32
CA ASN A 106 8.38 -10.84 3.74
C ASN A 106 8.81 -9.41 4.08
N ARG A 107 7.85 -8.57 4.47
CA ARG A 107 8.08 -7.16 4.77
C ARG A 107 8.87 -6.92 6.05
N THR A 108 9.18 -7.96 6.84
CA THR A 108 10.07 -7.80 8.00
C THR A 108 11.50 -7.48 7.58
N ILE A 109 11.87 -7.81 6.34
CA ILE A 109 13.19 -7.58 5.77
C ILE A 109 13.34 -6.09 5.46
N GLU A 110 14.40 -5.49 6.00
CA GLU A 110 14.80 -4.13 5.67
C GLU A 110 15.47 -4.10 4.30
N THR A 111 15.28 -2.99 3.59
CA THR A 111 15.73 -2.82 2.21
C THR A 111 16.38 -1.45 2.05
N GLU A 112 17.07 -1.24 0.93
CA GLU A 112 17.64 0.06 0.61
C GLU A 112 16.69 0.86 -0.30
N GLY A 113 16.13 1.95 0.24
CA GLY A 113 15.40 2.94 -0.51
C GLY A 113 16.34 3.95 -1.18
N THR A 114 15.89 4.53 -2.29
CA THR A 114 16.65 5.53 -3.07
C THR A 114 15.82 6.79 -3.25
N LEU A 115 16.36 7.95 -2.86
CA LEU A 115 15.82 9.27 -3.16
C LEU A 115 16.53 9.86 -4.38
N MET A 116 15.76 10.29 -5.37
CA MET A 116 16.23 10.87 -6.62
C MET A 116 15.61 12.26 -6.86
N ASP A 117 16.32 13.12 -7.58
CA ASP A 117 15.78 14.39 -8.07
C ASP A 117 14.85 14.20 -9.29
N ALA A 118 14.35 15.29 -9.88
CA ALA A 118 13.47 15.25 -11.06
C ALA A 118 14.14 14.68 -12.33
N ASN A 119 15.47 14.66 -12.39
CA ASN A 119 16.25 14.14 -13.52
C ASN A 119 16.64 12.67 -13.32
N GLY A 120 16.33 12.07 -12.17
CA GLY A 120 16.73 10.72 -11.81
C GLY A 120 18.14 10.63 -11.20
N GLU A 121 18.78 11.74 -10.86
CA GLU A 121 20.05 11.73 -10.12
C GLU A 121 19.81 11.19 -8.71
N VAL A 122 20.58 10.17 -8.31
CA VAL A 122 20.51 9.62 -6.96
C VAL A 122 21.12 10.60 -5.96
N LEU A 123 20.29 11.09 -5.04
CA LEU A 123 20.70 12.05 -4.00
C LEU A 123 21.06 11.36 -2.69
N TYR A 124 20.38 10.26 -2.37
CA TYR A 124 20.58 9.54 -1.11
C TYR A 124 20.03 8.12 -1.15
N ARG A 125 20.72 7.20 -0.46
CA ARG A 125 20.31 5.82 -0.21
C ARG A 125 20.14 5.62 1.28
N PHE A 126 19.10 4.89 1.68
CA PHE A 126 18.74 4.74 3.09
C PHE A 126 18.06 3.41 3.39
N THR A 127 18.27 2.90 4.61
CA THR A 127 17.58 1.70 5.08
C THR A 127 16.12 2.02 5.38
N ILE A 128 15.21 1.17 4.88
CA ILE A 128 13.76 1.32 5.01
C ILE A 128 13.09 -0.03 5.29
N ARG A 129 12.09 -0.03 6.18
CA ARG A 129 11.28 -1.20 6.53
C ARG A 129 9.80 -0.92 6.30
N ALA A 130 9.15 -1.80 5.55
CA ALA A 130 7.75 -1.68 5.11
C ALA A 130 6.80 -2.62 5.88
N HIS A 131 7.20 -3.03 7.09
CA HIS A 131 6.48 -3.98 7.92
C HIS A 131 5.41 -3.28 8.76
N GLY A 132 4.16 -3.71 8.61
CA GLY A 132 3.07 -3.23 9.44
C GLY A 132 2.90 -4.03 10.73
N ALA A 133 1.70 -3.96 11.29
CA ALA A 133 1.33 -4.63 12.52
C ALA A 133 1.25 -6.16 12.35
N LEU A 134 1.34 -6.84 13.49
CA LEU A 134 1.07 -8.26 13.61
C LEU A 134 -0.39 -8.46 14.07
N ASP A 135 -0.99 -9.58 13.69
CA ASP A 135 -2.28 -10.00 14.24
C ASP A 135 -2.13 -10.53 15.68
N SER A 136 -3.25 -10.90 16.31
CA SER A 136 -3.27 -11.45 17.67
C SER A 136 -2.50 -12.77 17.84
N SER A 137 -2.15 -13.43 16.73
CA SER A 137 -1.32 -14.65 16.71
C SER A 137 0.16 -14.36 16.44
N GLY A 138 0.55 -13.09 16.33
CA GLY A 138 1.92 -12.68 16.02
C GLY A 138 2.29 -12.80 14.54
N LYS A 139 1.32 -12.97 13.63
CA LYS A 139 1.61 -13.11 12.19
C LYS A 139 1.50 -11.77 11.45
N PRO A 140 2.31 -11.53 10.40
CA PRO A 140 2.20 -10.34 9.57
C PRO A 140 0.82 -10.15 8.96
N ILE A 141 0.24 -8.96 9.14
CA ILE A 141 -1.01 -8.59 8.48
C ILE A 141 -0.72 -8.17 7.02
N ASN A 142 -1.56 -8.62 6.08
CA ASN A 142 -1.38 -8.33 4.66
C ASN A 142 -1.58 -6.85 4.30
N GLN A 143 -1.17 -6.50 3.08
CA GLN A 143 -1.10 -5.11 2.63
C GLN A 143 -2.45 -4.40 2.41
N PHE A 144 -3.56 -5.16 2.38
CA PHE A 144 -4.89 -4.60 2.14
C PHE A 144 -5.63 -4.25 3.44
N THR A 145 -5.02 -4.51 4.59
CA THR A 145 -5.58 -4.19 5.91
C THR A 145 -5.02 -2.85 6.40
N HIS A 146 -5.83 -2.09 7.15
CA HIS A 146 -5.52 -0.71 7.56
C HIS A 146 -4.13 -0.54 8.20
N ASN A 147 -3.76 -1.43 9.12
CA ASN A 147 -2.48 -1.42 9.84
C ASN A 147 -1.46 -2.44 9.32
N GLY A 148 -1.75 -3.11 8.21
CA GLY A 148 -0.90 -4.19 7.70
C GLY A 148 0.34 -3.70 6.97
N ASN A 149 1.05 -4.62 6.34
CA ASN A 149 2.22 -4.34 5.50
C ASN A 149 1.98 -3.21 4.48
N THR A 150 3.01 -2.43 4.11
CA THR A 150 2.82 -1.36 3.11
C THR A 150 2.49 -1.93 1.72
N PRO A 151 1.45 -1.43 1.03
CA PRO A 151 1.07 -1.88 -0.31
C PRO A 151 2.05 -1.46 -1.40
N THR A 152 2.15 -2.27 -2.46
CA THR A 152 2.96 -2.00 -3.65
C THR A 152 2.28 -1.05 -4.63
N GLY A 153 3.10 -0.42 -5.48
CA GLY A 153 2.67 0.34 -6.63
C GLY A 153 3.27 1.74 -6.71
N LEU A 154 2.75 2.53 -7.66
CA LEU A 154 3.17 3.91 -7.89
C LEU A 154 2.24 4.86 -7.14
N VAL A 155 2.81 5.83 -6.43
CA VAL A 155 2.12 6.70 -5.49
C VAL A 155 2.49 8.15 -5.76
N GLU A 156 1.51 9.05 -5.75
CA GLU A 156 1.79 10.47 -5.53
C GLU A 156 2.09 10.69 -4.05
N CYS A 157 3.18 11.39 -3.76
CA CYS A 157 3.57 11.70 -2.41
C CYS A 157 3.95 13.17 -2.25
N ASP A 158 3.97 13.62 -1.00
CA ASP A 158 4.30 14.99 -0.68
C ASP A 158 5.00 15.08 0.67
N LEU A 159 5.79 16.14 0.85
CA LEU A 159 6.40 16.43 2.13
C LEU A 159 5.41 17.20 2.99
N ASN A 160 5.10 16.68 4.17
CA ASN A 160 4.29 17.37 5.17
C ASN A 160 5.12 17.74 6.39
N THR A 161 4.75 18.81 7.08
CA THR A 161 5.29 19.14 8.40
C THR A 161 5.15 17.96 9.36
N LYS A 162 6.03 17.91 10.38
CA LYS A 162 6.07 16.84 11.39
C LYS A 162 4.69 16.52 11.98
N GLU A 163 4.48 15.24 12.27
CA GLU A 163 3.35 14.77 13.08
C GLU A 163 3.54 15.22 14.55
N PRO A 164 2.45 15.32 15.35
CA PRO A 164 2.51 15.92 16.69
C PRO A 164 3.19 15.03 17.74
N ASN A 165 3.25 13.71 17.52
CA ASN A 165 3.90 12.78 18.44
C ASN A 165 5.28 12.36 17.94
N PRO A 166 6.38 12.98 18.42
CA PRO A 166 7.72 12.62 17.96
C PRO A 166 8.15 11.22 18.41
N VAL A 167 7.54 10.65 19.46
CA VAL A 167 7.84 9.28 19.87
C VAL A 167 7.50 8.28 18.76
N ASP A 168 6.35 8.48 18.12
CA ASP A 168 5.87 7.60 17.06
C ASP A 168 6.40 8.01 15.68
N PHE A 169 6.57 9.31 15.43
CA PHE A 169 6.81 9.86 14.08
C PHE A 169 8.12 10.61 13.88
N GLY A 170 8.89 10.79 14.96
CA GLY A 170 10.12 11.56 14.96
C GLY A 170 9.87 13.08 14.88
N PRO A 171 10.94 13.87 15.04
CA PRO A 171 10.83 15.33 15.10
C PRO A 171 10.85 16.02 13.72
N TYR A 172 10.94 15.25 12.63
CA TYR A 172 11.17 15.75 11.27
C TYR A 172 9.88 15.80 10.44
N SER A 173 9.92 16.50 9.31
CA SER A 173 8.86 16.39 8.29
C SER A 173 8.69 14.94 7.84
N VAL A 174 7.50 14.58 7.35
CA VAL A 174 7.17 13.22 6.91
C VAL A 174 6.82 13.22 5.42
N VAL A 175 7.20 12.16 4.71
CA VAL A 175 6.75 11.98 3.32
C VAL A 175 5.44 11.20 3.35
N ARG A 176 4.34 11.84 2.94
CA ARG A 176 3.00 11.23 2.95
C ARG A 176 2.69 10.59 1.60
N ALA A 177 2.24 9.34 1.63
CA ALA A 177 1.59 8.70 0.50
C ALA A 177 0.16 9.27 0.36
N VAL A 178 -0.15 9.87 -0.80
CA VAL A 178 -1.40 10.62 -1.01
C VAL A 178 -2.40 9.85 -1.88
N ARG A 179 -1.99 9.43 -3.07
CA ARG A 179 -2.87 8.78 -4.05
C ARG A 179 -2.13 7.67 -4.80
N GLY A 180 -2.79 6.54 -5.00
CA GLY A 180 -2.23 5.47 -5.82
C GLY A 180 -2.48 5.69 -7.31
N LEU A 181 -1.47 5.49 -8.13
CA LEU A 181 -1.52 5.65 -9.58
C LEU A 181 -1.49 4.31 -10.32
N LYS A 182 -0.75 3.32 -9.82
CA LYS A 182 -0.63 1.97 -10.40
C LYS A 182 -0.45 0.92 -9.30
N GLY A 183 -0.73 -0.35 -9.59
CA GLY A 183 -0.52 -1.46 -8.66
C GLY A 183 -1.55 -1.52 -7.52
N ASN A 184 -1.19 -2.14 -6.40
CA ASN A 184 -2.07 -2.34 -5.24
C ASN A 184 -2.55 -1.03 -4.59
N VAL A 185 -1.72 0.01 -4.57
CA VAL A 185 -2.11 1.35 -4.10
C VAL A 185 -3.21 1.99 -4.94
N ALA A 186 -3.40 1.56 -6.19
CA ALA A 186 -4.43 2.06 -7.10
C ALA A 186 -5.74 1.26 -7.05
N ILE A 187 -5.83 0.21 -6.23
CA ILE A 187 -7.09 -0.56 -6.05
C ILE A 187 -8.21 0.40 -5.64
N GLY A 188 -9.32 0.32 -6.34
CA GLY A 188 -10.53 1.03 -5.95
C GLY A 188 -11.55 1.05 -7.09
N LYS A 189 -12.50 1.98 -7.05
CA LYS A 189 -13.63 1.99 -8.00
C LYS A 189 -13.30 2.72 -9.31
N ASN A 190 -12.40 3.69 -9.27
CA ASN A 190 -11.99 4.51 -10.40
C ASN A 190 -10.70 5.28 -10.05
N ALA A 191 -10.18 6.09 -10.98
CA ALA A 191 -8.92 6.83 -10.79
C ALA A 191 -8.91 7.86 -9.64
N ASN A 192 -10.09 8.25 -9.13
CA ASN A 192 -10.24 9.17 -8.00
C ASN A 192 -10.62 8.46 -6.69
N ASP A 193 -10.95 7.17 -6.77
CA ASP A 193 -11.25 6.31 -5.63
C ASP A 193 -10.19 5.21 -5.59
N THR A 194 -9.07 5.48 -4.91
CA THR A 194 -7.88 4.62 -4.86
C THR A 194 -7.61 4.12 -3.44
N PHE A 195 -6.79 3.08 -3.31
CA PHE A 195 -6.55 2.40 -2.04
C PHE A 195 -6.03 3.39 -1.00
N LEU A 196 -5.09 4.26 -1.40
CA LEU A 196 -4.48 5.25 -0.53
C LEU A 196 -5.40 6.44 -0.18
N SER A 197 -6.35 6.78 -1.04
CA SER A 197 -7.25 7.91 -0.81
C SER A 197 -8.52 7.53 -0.03
N ASN A 198 -9.02 6.30 -0.21
CA ASN A 198 -10.37 5.92 0.25
C ASN A 198 -10.40 4.71 1.20
N TYR A 199 -9.40 3.84 1.15
CA TYR A 199 -9.40 2.56 1.88
C TYR A 199 -8.42 2.59 3.04
N ARG A 200 -7.21 3.12 2.80
CA ARG A 200 -6.09 3.19 3.72
C ARG A 200 -5.23 4.42 3.44
N SER A 201 -5.61 5.54 4.02
CA SER A 201 -4.79 6.74 4.07
C SER A 201 -3.81 6.70 5.26
N GLY A 202 -2.88 7.65 5.31
CA GLY A 202 -1.99 7.81 6.45
C GLY A 202 -0.69 7.01 6.41
N ILE A 203 -0.34 6.44 5.25
CA ILE A 203 0.98 5.82 5.08
C ILE A 203 2.03 6.94 4.94
N LEU A 204 3.04 6.89 5.79
CA LEU A 204 4.11 7.87 5.88
C LEU A 204 5.47 7.19 5.72
N ILE A 205 6.46 7.91 5.19
CA ILE A 205 7.88 7.67 5.50
C ILE A 205 8.22 8.52 6.71
N HIS A 206 8.64 7.87 7.79
CA HIS A 206 9.01 8.54 9.04
C HIS A 206 9.95 7.67 9.89
N THR A 207 10.45 8.26 10.98
CA THR A 207 11.17 7.56 12.05
C THR A 207 10.33 7.58 13.33
N GLY A 208 10.85 7.11 14.46
CA GLY A 208 10.34 7.47 15.79
C GLY A 208 11.49 7.71 16.77
N GLU A 209 11.17 8.15 17.99
CA GLU A 209 12.10 8.12 19.12
C GLU A 209 12.05 6.74 19.77
N TRP A 210 12.51 5.73 19.03
CA TRP A 210 12.43 4.34 19.46
C TRP A 210 13.37 4.09 20.65
N LYS A 211 12.78 3.99 21.85
CA LYS A 211 13.50 3.77 23.09
C LYS A 211 14.41 2.53 23.00
N ASN A 212 15.69 2.70 23.36
CA ASN A 212 16.72 1.67 23.35
C ASN A 212 17.04 1.05 21.97
N TRP A 213 16.54 1.61 20.87
CA TRP A 213 16.89 1.16 19.54
C TRP A 213 18.23 1.76 19.09
N ASN A 214 18.97 1.03 18.26
CA ASN A 214 20.15 1.54 17.55
C ASN A 214 20.25 0.87 16.16
N PRO A 215 21.08 1.39 15.23
CA PRO A 215 21.15 0.90 13.86
C PRO A 215 21.58 -0.57 13.65
N SER A 216 22.06 -1.26 14.68
CA SER A 216 22.32 -2.71 14.61
C SER A 216 21.08 -3.57 14.88
N MET A 217 19.99 -2.95 15.33
CA MET A 217 18.71 -3.59 15.61
C MET A 217 17.75 -3.35 14.45
N ASN A 218 16.88 -4.30 14.16
CA ASN A 218 15.77 -4.07 13.23
C ASN A 218 14.89 -2.91 13.72
N MET A 219 14.49 -2.03 12.81
CA MET A 219 13.50 -0.99 13.08
C MET A 219 12.23 -1.61 13.65
N PRO A 220 11.56 -0.99 14.64
CA PRO A 220 10.29 -1.48 15.17
C PRO A 220 9.21 -1.61 14.08
N ASN A 221 8.21 -2.44 14.35
CA ASN A 221 7.04 -2.54 13.48
C ASN A 221 6.28 -1.21 13.46
N SER A 222 5.77 -0.82 12.30
CA SER A 222 4.85 0.32 12.18
C SER A 222 3.40 -0.16 12.22
N ASN A 223 2.44 0.77 12.16
CA ASN A 223 1.06 0.47 11.80
C ASN A 223 0.85 0.55 10.27
N GLY A 224 1.87 0.16 9.51
CA GLY A 224 1.84 0.07 8.06
C GLY A 224 2.52 1.20 7.29
N CYS A 225 3.12 2.16 8.00
CA CYS A 225 4.06 3.13 7.47
C CYS A 225 5.39 2.48 7.06
N LEU A 226 6.19 3.29 6.38
CA LEU A 226 7.56 3.00 5.99
C LEU A 226 8.51 3.62 7.02
N HIS A 227 9.12 2.79 7.85
CA HIS A 227 10.09 3.25 8.84
C HIS A 227 11.47 3.41 8.20
N VAL A 228 12.15 4.50 8.54
CA VAL A 228 13.56 4.76 8.20
C VAL A 228 14.32 5.15 9.46
N HIS A 229 15.65 5.02 9.44
CA HIS A 229 16.48 5.44 10.57
C HIS A 229 16.34 6.94 10.86
N PRO A 230 16.47 7.40 12.13
CA PRO A 230 16.35 8.80 12.48
C PRO A 230 17.26 9.74 11.68
N ASP A 231 18.53 9.37 11.51
CA ASP A 231 19.50 10.17 10.75
C ASP A 231 19.16 10.19 9.25
N SER A 232 18.61 9.10 8.72
CA SER A 232 18.13 9.04 7.35
C SER A 232 16.90 9.92 7.14
N MET A 233 15.94 9.93 8.07
CA MET A 233 14.78 10.83 7.96
C MET A 233 15.21 12.30 7.99
N LYS A 234 16.13 12.66 8.90
CA LYS A 234 16.74 13.99 8.95
C LYS A 234 17.37 14.36 7.61
N LYS A 235 18.12 13.44 7.00
CA LYS A 235 18.82 13.70 5.75
C LYS A 235 17.87 13.80 4.56
N ILE A 236 16.83 12.98 4.51
CA ILE A 236 15.75 13.08 3.51
C ILE A 236 15.07 14.44 3.63
N ASP A 237 14.70 14.85 4.84
CA ASP A 237 14.06 16.15 5.11
C ASP A 237 14.93 17.32 4.63
N ASP A 238 16.21 17.32 4.99
CA ASP A 238 17.22 18.30 4.54
C ASP A 238 17.36 18.34 3.01
N ILE A 239 17.49 17.20 2.34
CA ILE A 239 17.62 17.15 0.88
C ILE A 239 16.36 17.69 0.20
N LEU A 240 15.18 17.26 0.64
CA LEU A 240 13.92 17.67 0.02
C LEU A 240 13.73 19.19 0.18
N GLN A 241 13.89 19.74 1.38
CA GLN A 241 13.67 21.16 1.61
C GLN A 241 14.80 22.05 1.03
N ASN A 242 16.06 21.71 1.29
CA ASN A 242 17.18 22.61 1.03
C ASN A 242 17.85 22.39 -0.34
N LYS A 243 17.91 21.14 -0.85
CA LYS A 243 18.50 20.86 -2.18
C LYS A 243 17.46 20.93 -3.29
N LEU A 244 16.25 20.43 -3.04
CA LEU A 244 15.20 20.31 -4.06
C LEU A 244 14.10 21.38 -3.95
N ASN A 245 14.16 22.25 -2.93
CA ASN A 245 13.18 23.30 -2.69
C ASN A 245 11.74 22.73 -2.65
N VAL A 246 11.57 21.55 -2.05
CA VAL A 246 10.26 20.95 -1.78
C VAL A 246 9.68 21.64 -0.56
N LYS A 247 8.49 22.20 -0.70
CA LYS A 247 7.80 22.83 0.41
C LYS A 247 7.22 21.75 1.32
N ALA A 248 7.55 21.77 2.61
CA ALA A 248 6.80 21.01 3.60
C ALA A 248 5.41 21.66 3.78
N ASN A 249 4.37 21.02 3.25
CA ASN A 249 2.99 21.48 3.40
C ASN A 249 2.48 21.18 4.82
N GLU A 250 1.60 22.01 5.36
CA GLU A 250 1.00 21.77 6.67
C GLU A 250 0.35 20.39 6.72
N ASN A 251 0.58 19.66 7.81
CA ASN A 251 0.12 18.29 7.92
C ASN A 251 -1.42 18.24 7.97
N PRO A 252 -2.08 17.56 7.02
CA PRO A 252 -3.54 17.49 7.00
C PRO A 252 -4.13 16.47 8.00
N PHE A 253 -3.30 15.76 8.77
CA PHE A 253 -3.70 14.72 9.72
C PHE A 253 -4.66 13.68 9.12
N GLY A 254 -4.40 13.31 7.86
CA GLY A 254 -5.20 12.31 7.14
C GLY A 254 -6.49 12.84 6.50
N LYS A 255 -6.77 14.16 6.53
CA LYS A 255 -7.91 14.77 5.85
C LYS A 255 -7.92 14.42 4.36
N GLN A 256 -9.10 14.04 3.86
CA GLN A 256 -9.38 13.75 2.45
C GLN A 256 -10.49 14.67 1.93
N PRO A 257 -10.45 15.15 0.68
CA PRO A 257 -9.33 15.00 -0.26
C PRO A 257 -8.08 15.75 0.22
N TYR A 258 -6.89 15.26 -0.18
CA TYR A 258 -5.63 15.92 0.14
C TYR A 258 -5.60 17.34 -0.46
N PRO A 259 -5.29 18.39 0.33
CA PRO A 259 -5.55 19.77 -0.08
C PRO A 259 -4.44 20.41 -0.90
N TYR A 260 -3.31 19.73 -1.12
CA TYR A 260 -2.15 20.27 -1.82
C TYR A 260 -1.84 19.49 -3.10
N ARG A 261 -1.15 20.16 -4.04
CA ARG A 261 -0.55 19.46 -5.17
C ARG A 261 0.69 18.71 -4.69
N CYS A 262 0.73 17.40 -4.93
CA CYS A 262 1.88 16.56 -4.60
C CYS A 262 3.12 17.03 -5.37
N GLN A 263 4.27 17.06 -4.67
CA GLN A 263 5.56 17.46 -5.24
C GLN A 263 6.46 16.28 -5.60
N GLY A 264 6.11 15.06 -5.21
CA GLY A 264 6.91 13.87 -5.50
C GLY A 264 6.08 12.66 -5.92
N ILE A 265 6.82 11.64 -6.34
CA ILE A 265 6.29 10.30 -6.54
C ILE A 265 7.08 9.28 -5.72
N MET A 266 6.41 8.23 -5.30
CA MET A 266 7.01 7.12 -4.58
C MET A 266 6.63 5.81 -5.27
N SER A 267 7.61 4.95 -5.48
CA SER A 267 7.46 3.67 -6.16
C SER A 267 7.84 2.54 -5.23
N ILE A 268 6.88 1.70 -4.89
CA ILE A 268 7.04 0.58 -3.97
C ILE A 268 6.92 -0.72 -4.77
N GLN A 269 8.04 -1.36 -5.06
CA GLN A 269 8.08 -2.53 -5.94
C GLN A 269 8.40 -3.80 -5.15
N GLN A 270 7.55 -4.83 -5.28
CA GLN A 270 7.92 -6.14 -4.74
C GLN A 270 8.91 -6.88 -5.66
N ILE A 271 10.06 -7.26 -5.12
CA ILE A 271 11.20 -7.80 -5.89
C ILE A 271 11.33 -9.33 -5.89
N ASP A 272 10.62 -10.01 -4.98
CA ASP A 272 10.66 -11.47 -4.79
C ASP A 272 9.29 -12.13 -5.03
N GLY A 273 8.39 -11.42 -5.71
CA GLY A 273 7.09 -11.94 -6.11
C GLY A 273 7.14 -12.68 -7.45
N TYR A 274 6.24 -13.65 -7.59
CA TYR A 274 5.96 -14.33 -8.84
C TYR A 274 4.43 -14.40 -9.01
N LEU A 275 3.96 -14.29 -10.25
CA LEU A 275 2.56 -14.55 -10.56
C LEU A 275 2.27 -16.02 -10.28
N GLN A 276 1.25 -16.29 -9.46
CA GLN A 276 0.78 -17.64 -9.24
C GLN A 276 -0.27 -17.93 -10.31
N PHE A 277 0.12 -18.74 -11.29
CA PHE A 277 -0.78 -19.40 -12.22
C PHE A 277 -1.46 -20.57 -11.49
#